data_AF-A0A2M6XXC0-F1
#
_entry.id   AF-A0A2M6XXC0-F1
#
_cell.length_a   1.000
_cell.length_b   1.000
_cell.length_c   1.000
_cell.angle_alpha   90.00
_cell.angle_beta   90.00
_cell.angle_gamma   90.00
#
_symmetry.space_group_name_H-M   'P 1'
#
loop_
_entity.id
_entity.type
_entity.pdbx_description
1 polymer ?
#
loop_
_entity_poly.entity_id
_entity_poly.type
_entity_poly.pdbx_seq_one_letter_code
_entity_poly.pdbx_strand_id
1 'polypeptide(L)' 'MKKVLILGVNGFIGHHLSNRILATTDWEVYGMDMSSDR' A
#
# COMPACT_ATOMS: atom_id res chain seq x y z
N MET A 1 -10.32 -10.96 8.30
CA MET A 1 -9.14 -10.22 7.79
C MET A 1 -9.60 -9.26 6.69
N LYS A 2 -9.16 -7.99 6.74
CA LYS A 2 -9.47 -6.98 5.71
C LYS A 2 -8.36 -6.95 4.67
N LYS A 3 -8.74 -6.81 3.40
CA LYS A 3 -7.83 -6.66 2.25
C LYS A 3 -8.00 -5.28 1.66
N VAL A 4 -6.90 -4.55 1.44
CA VAL A 4 -6.87 -3.19 0.92
C VAL A 4 -6.15 -3.17 -0.41
N LEU A 5 -6.76 -2.58 -1.45
CA LEU A 5 -6.16 -2.36 -2.76
C LEU A 5 -5.82 -0.88 -2.93
N ILE A 6 -4.57 -0.57 -3.25
CA ILE A 6 -4.08 0.79 -3.55
C ILE A 6 -3.64 0.84 -5.01
N LEU A 7 -4.29 1.69 -5.81
CA LEU A 7 -3.92 1.96 -7.20
C LEU A 7 -3.12 3.27 -7.27
N GLY A 8 -1.94 3.24 -7.88
CA GLY A 8 -0.97 4.33 -7.78
C GLY A 8 -0.19 4.30 -6.46
N VAL A 9 0.24 3.10 -6.03
CA VAL A 9 0.87 2.91 -4.71
C VAL A 9 2.29 3.51 -4.62
N ASN A 10 2.97 3.74 -5.75
CA ASN A 10 4.36 4.20 -5.79
C ASN A 10 4.48 5.73 -5.66
N GLY A 11 3.79 6.29 -4.66
CA GLY A 11 3.76 7.72 -4.37
C GLY A 11 3.72 8.02 -2.88
N PHE A 12 3.71 9.30 -2.51
CA PHE A 12 3.76 9.76 -1.12
C PHE A 12 2.70 9.08 -0.24
N ILE A 13 1.45 9.05 -0.70
CA ILE A 13 0.35 8.46 0.06
C ILE A 13 0.52 6.95 0.17
N GLY A 14 0.82 6.27 -0.94
CA GLY A 14 0.95 4.81 -0.95
C GLY A 14 2.08 4.32 -0.04
N HIS A 15 3.21 5.04 0.00
CA HIS A 15 4.32 4.74 0.92
C HIS A 15 3.90 4.88 2.39
N HIS A 16 3.39 6.04 2.80
CA HIS A 16 3.04 6.28 4.21
C HIS A 16 1.84 5.44 4.67
N LEU A 17 0.83 5.28 3.81
CA LEU A 17 -0.36 4.50 4.12
C LEU A 17 -0.04 3.02 4.27
N SER A 18 0.71 2.44 3.33
CA SER A 18 1.10 1.03 3.40
C SER A 18 1.93 0.76 4.66
N ASN A 19 2.91 1.63 4.96
CA ASN A 19 3.72 1.52 6.18
C ASN A 19 2.87 1.58 7.45
N ARG A 20 1.89 2.49 7.53
CA ARG A 20 0.99 2.59 8.69
C ARG A 20 0.15 1.32 8.86
N ILE A 21 -0.44 0.82 7.78
CA ILE A 21 -1.31 -0.37 7.82
C ILE A 21 -0.49 -1.57 8.31
N LEU A 22 0.66 -1.84 7.68
CA LEU A 22 1.53 -2.97 8.03
C LEU A 22 2.07 -2.89 9.48
N ALA A 23 2.25 -1.68 10.02
CA ALA A 23 2.78 -1.49 11.36
C ALA A 23 1.71 -1.54 12.47
N THR A 24 0.43 -1.30 12.16
CA THR A 24 -0.60 -1.06 13.18
C THR A 24 -1.84 -1.92 13.05
N THR A 25 -1.96 -2.72 12.00
CA THR A 25 -3.09 -3.61 11.78
C THR A 25 -2.66 -4.98 11.29
N ASP A 26 -3.59 -5.92 11.26
CA ASP A 26 -3.48 -7.27 10.71
C ASP A 26 -4.01 -7.36 9.27
N TRP A 27 -4.03 -6.23 8.54
CA TRP A 27 -4.64 -6.15 7.21
C TRP A 27 -3.64 -6.50 6.12
N GLU A 28 -4.14 -7.05 5.02
CA GLU A 28 -3.34 -7.32 3.82
C GLU A 28 -3.44 -6.15 2.85
N VAL A 29 -2.29 -5.68 2.35
CA VAL A 29 -2.20 -4.57 1.38
C VAL A 29 -1.75 -5.11 0.03
N TYR A 30 -2.52 -4.77 -1.01
CA TYR A 30 -2.21 -5.04 -2.40
C TYR A 30 -2.00 -3.70 -3.10
N GLY A 31 -0.81 -3.50 -3.66
CA GLY A 31 -0.46 -2.30 -4.42
C GLY A 31 -0.37 -2.60 -5.91
N MET A 32 -0.93 -1.72 -6.73
CA MET A 32 -0.74 -1.73 -8.18
C MET A 32 -0.36 -0.34 -8.65
N ASP A 33 0.62 -0.25 -9.55
CA ASP A 33 1.02 0.99 -10.19
C ASP A 33 1.39 0.71 -11.65
N MET A 34 1.38 1.75 -12.49
CA MET A 34 1.82 1.66 -13.89
C MET A 34 3.33 1.53 -14.02
N SER A 35 4.09 1.90 -12.97
CA SER A 35 5.54 1.81 -12.88
C SER A 35 5.94 1.29 -11.50
N SER A 36 6.70 0.20 -11.47
CA SER A 36 7.38 -0.30 -10.26
C SER A 36 8.81 0.23 -10.14
N ASP A 37 9.14 1.35 -10.81
CA ASP A 37 10.55 1.72 -11.01
C ASP A 37 11.15 2.38 -9.77
N ARG A 38 12.15 1.66 -9.23
CA ARG A 38 13.07 1.81 -8.09
C ARG A 38 12.55 1.78 -6.64
#